data_AF-A0A3D2NQL0-F1
#
_entry.id   AF-A0A3D2NQL0-F1
#
_cell.length_a   1.000
_cell.length_b   1.000
_cell.length_c   1.000
_cell.angle_alpha   90.00
_cell.angle_beta   90.00
_cell.angle_gamma   90.00
#
_symmetry.space_group_name_H-M   'P 1'
#
loop_
_entity.id
_entity.type
_entity.pdbx_description
1 polymer ?
#
loop_
_entity_poly.entity_id
_entity_poly.type
_entity_poly.pdbx_seq_one_letter_code
_entity_poly.pdbx_strand_id
1 'polypeptide(L)'
;PQVIGDLNTKVVRIAWCSGAAQSYFEQAIALGVDAFLTGEISEQNVHYAEESGVAFIAAGHHATERFGVQALGQHLASRFTLEHRFFDQQNPV
;
A
#
# COMPACT_ATOMS: atom_id res chain seq x y z
N PRO A 1 0.04 4.44 9.66
CA PRO A 1 0.54 3.19 9.05
C PRO A 1 1.10 2.29 10.16
N GLN A 2 0.93 0.97 10.02
CA GLN A 2 1.54 -0.05 10.88
C GLN A 2 2.71 -0.69 10.12
N VAL A 3 3.83 -0.91 10.80
CA VAL A 3 5.04 -1.49 10.22
C VAL A 3 5.47 -2.68 11.06
N ILE A 4 5.76 -3.81 10.40
CA ILE A 4 6.33 -5.01 10.99
C ILE A 4 7.69 -5.27 10.34
N GLY A 5 8.75 -5.44 11.12
CA GLY A 5 10.12 -5.64 10.64
C GLY A 5 11.14 -4.74 11.36
N ASP A 6 12.42 -4.91 11.05
CA ASP A 6 13.50 -4.10 11.64
C ASP A 6 13.56 -2.70 11.01
N LEU A 7 13.31 -1.67 11.81
CA LEU A 7 13.33 -0.27 11.39
C LEU A 7 14.73 0.26 11.03
N ASN A 8 15.79 -0.48 11.34
CA ASN A 8 17.16 -0.13 10.99
C ASN A 8 17.60 -0.72 9.64
N THR A 9 16.80 -1.64 9.08
CA THR A 9 17.11 -2.25 7.79
C THR A 9 16.96 -1.23 6.67
N LYS A 10 17.98 -1.13 5.82
CA LYS A 10 17.95 -0.24 4.66
C LYS A 10 17.03 -0.82 3.57
N VAL A 11 15.95 -0.10 3.26
CA VAL A 11 15.03 -0.46 2.18
C VAL A 11 15.51 0.09 0.85
N VAL A 12 15.72 -0.78 -0.14
CA VAL A 12 16.12 -0.45 -1.52
C VAL A 12 15.09 -0.92 -2.54
N ARG A 13 14.47 -2.10 -2.30
CA ARG A 13 13.48 -2.72 -3.17
C ARG A 13 12.17 -2.89 -2.43
N ILE A 14 11.10 -2.38 -3.02
CA ILE A 14 9.74 -2.45 -2.47
C ILE A 14 8.81 -3.11 -3.49
N ALA A 15 8.04 -4.10 -3.06
CA ALA A 15 6.83 -4.52 -3.75
C ALA A 15 5.62 -3.87 -3.09
N TRP A 16 4.58 -3.58 -3.87
CA TRP A 16 3.38 -2.96 -3.30
C TRP A 16 2.12 -3.29 -4.09
N CYS A 17 0.99 -3.26 -3.40
CA CYS A 17 -0.34 -3.33 -3.98
C CYS A 17 -1.31 -2.63 -3.02
N SER A 18 -2.05 -1.62 -3.49
CA SER A 18 -2.97 -0.84 -2.63
C SER A 18 -4.15 -1.68 -2.12
N GLY A 19 -4.85 -1.17 -1.10
CA GLY A 19 -6.05 -1.82 -0.57
C GLY A 19 -5.76 -3.07 0.26
N ALA A 20 -6.58 -4.11 0.12
CA ALA A 20 -6.51 -5.34 0.90
C ALA A 20 -5.64 -6.44 0.25
N ALA A 21 -4.39 -6.11 -0.10
CA ALA A 21 -3.50 -7.00 -0.84
C ALA A 21 -2.49 -7.80 0.01
N GLN A 22 -2.76 -7.95 1.31
CA GLN A 22 -1.90 -8.68 2.26
C GLN A 22 -1.65 -10.15 1.87
N SER A 23 -2.52 -10.76 1.05
CA SER A 23 -2.33 -12.12 0.52
C SER A 23 -1.21 -12.24 -0.52
N TYR A 24 -0.73 -11.12 -1.07
CA TYR A 24 0.42 -11.11 -1.99
C TYR A 24 1.77 -11.06 -1.27
N PHE A 25 1.79 -11.03 0.07
CA PHE A 25 3.03 -10.88 0.81
C PHE A 25 4.03 -12.02 0.59
N GLU A 26 3.56 -13.27 0.55
CA GLU A 26 4.43 -14.42 0.23
C GLU A 26 5.06 -14.31 -1.16
N GLN A 27 4.32 -13.81 -2.14
CA GLN A 27 4.85 -13.56 -3.48
C GLN A 27 5.89 -12.44 -3.46
N ALA A 28 5.65 -11.37 -2.69
CA ALA A 28 6.62 -10.30 -2.51
C ALA A 28 7.91 -10.80 -1.85
N ILE A 29 7.80 -11.65 -0.83
CA ILE A 29 8.94 -12.31 -0.19
C ILE A 29 9.72 -13.14 -1.23
N ALA A 30 9.04 -13.93 -2.06
CA ALA A 30 9.67 -14.72 -3.11
C ALA A 30 10.40 -13.88 -4.19
N LEU A 31 10.02 -12.61 -4.36
CA LEU A 31 10.69 -11.66 -5.26
C LEU A 31 11.99 -11.06 -4.66
N GLY A 32 12.29 -11.36 -3.39
CA GLY A 32 13.49 -10.87 -2.71
C GLY A 32 13.49 -9.35 -2.53
N VAL A 33 12.36 -8.78 -2.13
CA VAL A 33 12.24 -7.35 -1.78
C VAL A 33 12.62 -7.11 -0.32
N ASP A 34 12.95 -5.87 0.03
CA ASP A 34 13.25 -5.48 1.41
C ASP A 34 11.97 -5.12 2.20
N ALA A 35 10.93 -4.67 1.49
CA ALA A 35 9.63 -4.36 2.07
C ALA A 35 8.46 -4.64 1.12
N PHE A 36 7.30 -4.95 1.71
CA PHE A 36 6.02 -5.02 1.04
C PHE A 36 5.05 -3.97 1.61
N LEU A 37 4.39 -3.21 0.74
CA LEU A 37 3.41 -2.18 1.12
C LEU A 37 2.01 -2.52 0.61
N THR A 38 1.04 -2.48 1.51
CA THR A 38 -0.39 -2.61 1.20
C THR A 38 -1.23 -1.71 2.12
N GLY A 39 -2.54 -1.70 1.97
CA GLY A 39 -3.47 -0.98 2.84
C GLY A 39 -3.71 -1.72 4.17
N GLU A 40 -4.11 -2.98 4.10
CA GLU A 40 -4.51 -3.78 5.26
C GLU A 40 -3.46 -4.80 5.72
N ILE A 41 -3.64 -5.35 6.91
CA ILE A 41 -2.81 -6.41 7.50
C ILE A 41 -3.70 -7.50 8.10
N SER A 42 -3.23 -8.75 8.06
CA SER A 42 -3.79 -9.87 8.83
C SER A 42 -2.72 -10.48 9.74
N GLU A 43 -3.14 -11.23 10.77
CA GLU A 43 -2.23 -11.75 11.81
C GLU A 43 -1.06 -12.57 11.22
N GLN A 44 -1.34 -13.45 10.27
CA GLN A 44 -0.32 -14.25 9.56
C GLN A 44 0.80 -13.42 8.91
N ASN A 45 0.50 -12.18 8.48
CA ASN A 45 1.52 -11.32 7.88
C ASN A 45 2.57 -10.86 8.87
N VAL A 46 2.24 -10.80 10.16
CA VAL A 46 3.21 -10.47 11.22
C VAL A 46 4.26 -11.58 11.29
N HIS A 47 3.81 -12.83 11.35
CA HIS A 47 4.69 -14.00 11.39
C HIS A 47 5.54 -14.11 10.11
N TYR A 48 4.94 -13.93 8.94
CA TYR A 48 5.71 -13.93 7.69
C TYR A 48 6.79 -12.84 7.64
N ALA A 49 6.54 -11.65 8.21
CA ALA A 49 7.53 -10.58 8.23
C ALA A 49 8.69 -10.90 9.18
N GLU A 50 8.39 -11.46 10.36
CA GLU A 50 9.39 -11.89 11.33
C GLU A 50 10.25 -13.05 10.81
N GLU A 51 9.64 -14.03 10.15
CA GLU A 51 10.31 -15.22 9.63
C GLU A 51 11.14 -14.94 8.37
N SER A 52 10.65 -14.10 7.46
CA SER A 52 11.33 -13.79 6.20
C SER A 52 12.37 -12.67 6.32
N GLY A 53 12.25 -11.83 7.34
CA GLY A 53 13.02 -10.58 7.47
C GLY A 53 12.58 -9.46 6.51
N VAL A 54 11.54 -9.68 5.70
CA VAL A 54 10.98 -8.66 4.81
C VAL A 54 10.01 -7.79 5.59
N ALA A 55 10.18 -6.47 5.53
CA ALA A 55 9.30 -5.55 6.24
C ALA A 55 7.89 -5.52 5.62
N PHE A 56 6.85 -5.53 6.46
CA PHE A 56 5.46 -5.36 6.03
C PHE A 56 4.94 -3.99 6.46
N ILE A 57 4.31 -3.26 5.53
CA ILE A 57 3.76 -1.92 5.77
C ILE A 57 2.26 -1.91 5.43
N ALA A 58 1.41 -1.76 6.44
CA ALA A 58 -0.02 -1.47 6.27
C ALA A 58 -0.29 0.03 6.39
N ALA A 59 -0.63 0.66 5.26
CA ALA A 59 -0.79 2.11 5.17
C ALA A 59 -2.26 2.59 5.19
N GLY A 60 -3.23 1.69 5.37
CA GLY A 60 -4.68 1.95 5.35
C GLY A 60 -5.30 1.70 3.98
N HIS A 61 -6.47 1.07 3.93
CA HIS A 61 -7.13 0.72 2.66
C HIS A 61 -7.52 2.00 1.90
N HIS A 62 -8.38 2.82 2.51
CA HIS A 62 -8.81 4.10 1.92
C HIS A 62 -7.62 5.00 1.57
N ALA A 63 -6.64 5.07 2.47
CA ALA A 63 -5.47 5.93 2.30
C ALA A 63 -4.63 5.56 1.07
N THR A 64 -4.52 4.28 0.72
CA THR A 64 -3.72 3.81 -0.41
C THR A 64 -4.46 3.85 -1.75
N GLU A 65 -5.80 3.90 -1.75
CA GLU A 65 -6.60 3.84 -2.99
C GLU A 65 -7.11 5.19 -3.51
N ARG A 66 -7.12 6.24 -2.67
CA ARG A 66 -7.61 7.56 -3.09
C ARG A 66 -6.83 8.20 -4.25
N PHE A 67 -5.57 7.81 -4.45
CA PHE A 67 -4.70 8.43 -5.45
C PHE A 67 -5.14 8.12 -6.89
N GLY A 68 -5.71 6.94 -7.13
CA GLY A 68 -6.14 6.54 -8.48
C GLY A 68 -7.27 7.42 -9.00
N VAL A 69 -8.32 7.62 -8.20
CA VAL A 69 -9.47 8.45 -8.59
C VAL A 69 -9.09 9.93 -8.69
N GLN A 70 -8.20 10.43 -7.81
CA GLN A 70 -7.67 11.80 -7.92
C GLN A 70 -6.93 12.01 -9.24
N ALA A 71 -6.03 11.09 -9.60
CA ALA A 71 -5.26 11.16 -10.84
C ALA A 71 -6.18 11.07 -12.07
N LEU A 72 -7.16 10.17 -12.07
CA LEU A 72 -8.15 10.06 -13.14
C LEU A 72 -8.96 11.35 -13.29
N GLY A 73 -9.44 11.93 -12.19
CA GLY A 73 -10.21 13.16 -12.23
C GLY A 73 -9.42 14.35 -12.76
N GLN A 74 -8.17 14.51 -12.32
CA GLN A 74 -7.24 15.52 -12.85
C GLN A 74 -6.98 15.31 -14.35
N HIS A 75 -6.77 14.06 -14.75
CA HIS A 75 -6.53 13.69 -16.13
C HIS A 75 -7.70 14.04 -17.05
N LEU A 76 -8.93 13.75 -16.63
CA LEU A 76 -10.13 14.10 -17.40
C LEU A 76 -10.33 15.63 -17.47
N ALA A 77 -10.17 16.34 -16.36
CA ALA A 77 -10.28 17.81 -16.33
C ALA A 77 -9.22 18.50 -17.21
N SER A 78 -8.03 17.92 -17.36
CA SER A 78 -7.00 18.47 -18.26
C SER A 78 -7.29 18.28 -19.75
N ARG A 79 -8.14 17.31 -20.11
CA ARG A 79 -8.39 16.90 -21.50
C ARG A 79 -9.73 17.36 -22.05
N PHE A 80 -10.70 17.57 -21.16
CA PHE A 80 -12.05 17.93 -21.49
C PHE A 80 -12.43 19.20 -20.74
N THR A 81 -13.43 19.93 -21.24
CA THR A 81 -13.95 21.13 -20.57
C THR A 81 -14.84 20.73 -19.39
N LEU A 82 -14.23 20.17 -18.34
CA LEU A 82 -14.88 19.68 -17.13
C LEU A 82 -14.20 20.24 -15.89
N GLU A 83 -15.00 20.54 -14.86
CA GLU A 83 -14.49 20.82 -13.52
C GLU A 83 -14.44 19.52 -12.71
N HIS A 84 -13.29 19.22 -12.11
CA HIS A 84 -13.13 18.07 -11.22
C HIS A 84 -12.96 18.52 -9.77
N ARG A 85 -13.73 17.92 -8.86
CA ARG A 85 -13.61 18.09 -7.41
C ARG A 85 -13.51 16.72 -6.75
N PHE A 86 -12.42 16.48 -6.02
CA PHE A 86 -12.26 15.29 -5.21
C PHE A 86 -12.81 15.55 -3.80
N PHE A 87 -13.71 14.70 -3.32
CA PHE A 87 -14.22 14.72 -1.96
C PHE A 87 -13.63 13.55 -1.18
N ASP A 88 -12.72 13.86 -0.25
CA ASP A 88 -12.13 12.85 0.64
C ASP A 88 -13.04 12.64 1.84
N GLN A 89 -13.90 11.62 1.77
CA GLN A 89 -14.62 11.17 2.95
C GLN A 89 -13.74 10.17 3.69
N GLN A 90 -13.24 10.57 4.87
CA GLN A 90 -12.46 9.67 5.70
C GLN A 90 -13.24 8.40 6.03
N ASN A 91 -12.69 7.26 5.62
CA ASN A 91 -13.07 5.95 6.08
C ASN A 91 -12.00 5.46 7.07
N PRO A 92 -12.37 5.06 8.31
CA PRO A 92 -11.39 4.58 9.29
C PRO A 92 -10.78 3.20 8.95
N VAL A 93 -11.26 2.54 7.89
CA VAL A 93 -10.74 1.25 7.37
C VAL A 93 -9.68 1.47 6.28
#